data_AF-A0A3C1L7D3-F1
#
_entry.id   AF-A0A3C1L7D3-F1
#
_cell.length_a   1.000
_cell.length_b   1.000
_cell.length_c   1.000
_cell.angle_alpha   90.00
_cell.angle_beta   90.00
_cell.angle_gamma   90.00
#
_symmetry.space_group_name_H-M   'P 1'
#
loop_
_entity.id
_entity.type
_entity.pdbx_description
1 polymer ?
#
loop_
_entity_poly.entity_id
_entity_poly.type
_entity_poly.pdbx_seq_one_letter_code
_entity_poly.pdbx_strand_id
1 'polypeptide(L)' 'EQFPTVRGLDTYSNNLPTQRSSLVGRERDVDRVIGLVKQHRIVTLTGVGGVGKTRLAVQSAADLLSRFA' A
#
# COMPACT_ATOMS: atom_id res chain seq x y z
N GLU A 1 17.78 21.59 19.42
CA GLU A 1 17.33 20.48 20.28
C GLU A 1 17.01 19.29 19.39
N GLN A 2 17.54 18.11 19.68
CA GLN A 2 17.32 16.90 18.87
C GLN A 2 15.99 16.27 19.29
N PHE A 3 15.03 16.19 18.37
CA PHE A 3 13.79 15.47 18.63
C PHE A 3 14.09 13.98 18.86
N PRO A 4 13.52 13.34 19.90
CA PRO A 4 13.71 11.92 20.12
C PRO A 4 13.14 11.13 18.94
N THR A 5 13.85 10.09 18.50
CA THR A 5 13.39 9.20 17.43
C THR A 5 12.07 8.54 17.84
N VAL A 6 11.14 8.42 16.89
CA VAL A 6 9.87 7.74 17.12
C VAL A 6 10.17 6.26 17.33
N ARG A 7 10.03 5.80 18.59
CA ARG A 7 10.19 4.39 18.95
C ARG A 7 9.28 3.54 18.08
N GLY A 8 9.87 2.76 17.16
CA GLY A 8 9.17 1.86 16.26
C GLY A 8 9.45 2.07 14.76
N LEU A 9 9.98 3.23 14.34
CA LEU A 9 10.36 3.43 12.93
C LEU A 9 11.52 2.52 12.51
N ASP A 10 12.39 2.15 13.45
CA ASP A 10 13.57 1.32 13.20
C ASP A 10 13.24 -0.19 13.25
N THR A 11 12.00 -0.56 13.63
CA THR A 11 11.58 -1.96 13.86
C THR A 11 10.83 -2.56 12.66
N TYR A 12 10.20 -1.74 11.82
CA TYR A 12 9.44 -2.19 10.66
C TYR A 12 10.18 -1.81 9.37
N SER A 13 10.32 -2.75 8.44
CA SER A 13 11.00 -2.52 7.16
C SER A 13 10.25 -1.55 6.23
N ASN A 14 8.98 -1.23 6.53
CA ASN A 14 8.16 -0.26 5.82
C ASN A 14 6.94 0.15 6.66
N ASN A 15 6.10 1.04 6.11
CA ASN A 15 4.90 1.57 6.75
C ASN A 15 3.60 0.86 6.33
N LEU A 16 3.66 -0.30 5.67
CA LEU A 16 2.48 -1.04 5.23
C LEU A 16 1.93 -1.93 6.37
N PRO A 17 0.60 -1.99 6.54
CA PRO A 17 0.00 -2.90 7.50
C PRO A 17 0.19 -4.36 7.06
N THR A 18 0.35 -5.26 8.03
CA THR A 18 0.47 -6.71 7.77
C THR A 18 -0.78 -7.26 7.09
N GLN A 19 -0.60 -7.93 5.95
CA GLN A 19 -1.67 -8.64 5.27
C GLN A 19 -1.95 -9.97 5.96
N ARG A 20 -3.19 -10.17 6.45
CA ARG A 20 -3.59 -11.43 7.12
C ARG A 20 -3.89 -12.58 6.16
N SER A 21 -4.15 -12.29 4.89
CA SER A 21 -4.46 -13.26 3.84
C SER A 21 -4.13 -12.66 2.47
N SER A 22 -4.00 -13.52 1.45
CA SER A 22 -3.89 -13.08 0.06
C SER A 22 -5.17 -12.35 -0.41
N LEU A 23 -5.01 -11.49 -1.43
CA LEU A 23 -6.10 -10.85 -2.15
C LEU A 23 -6.47 -11.72 -3.37
N VAL A 24 -7.73 -12.13 -3.48
CA VAL A 24 -8.18 -13.08 -4.51
C VAL A 24 -8.95 -12.36 -5.61
N GLY A 25 -8.61 -12.64 -6.88
CA GLY A 25 -9.41 -12.25 -8.06
C GLY A 25 -9.38 -10.76 -8.39
N ARG A 26 -8.31 -10.07 -8.00
CA ARG A 26 -8.14 -8.62 -8.15
C ARG A 26 -6.82 -8.24 -8.83
N GLU A 27 -6.19 -9.18 -9.52
CA GLU A 27 -4.87 -9.03 -10.12
C GLU A 27 -4.86 -7.87 -11.13
N ARG A 28 -5.89 -7.78 -11.97
CA ARG A 28 -6.05 -6.66 -12.93
C ARG A 28 -6.25 -5.30 -12.26
N ASP A 29 -6.92 -5.28 -11.11
CA ASP A 29 -7.14 -4.05 -10.36
C ASP A 29 -5.83 -3.59 -9.70
N VAL A 30 -5.03 -4.53 -9.20
CA VAL A 30 -3.69 -4.26 -8.67
C VAL A 30 -2.82 -3.64 -9.76
N ASP A 31 -2.74 -4.27 -10.94
CA ASP A 31 -1.96 -3.76 -12.07
C ASP A 31 -2.38 -2.34 -12.48
N ARG A 32 -3.69 -2.08 -12.50
CA ARG A 32 -4.23 -0.75 -12.79
C ARG A 32 -3.82 0.27 -11.74
N VAL A 33 -3.93 -0.05 -10.45
CA VAL A 33 -3.54 0.87 -9.37
C VAL A 33 -2.04 1.14 -9.43
N ILE A 34 -1.22 0.11 -9.62
CA ILE A 34 0.22 0.25 -9.81
C ILE A 34 0.51 1.21 -10.94
N GLY A 35 -0.09 1.00 -12.13
CA GLY A 35 0.07 1.88 -13.30
C GLY A 35 -0.26 3.34 -13.00
N LEU A 36 -1.38 3.60 -12.31
CA LEU A 36 -1.79 4.94 -11.91
C LEU A 36 -0.79 5.59 -10.94
N VAL A 37 -0.30 4.85 -9.94
CA VAL A 37 0.71 5.35 -8.99
C VAL A 37 2.04 5.66 -9.69
N LYS A 38 2.40 4.94 -10.77
CA LYS A 38 3.60 5.26 -11.55
C LYS A 38 3.50 6.62 -12.26
N GLN A 39 2.28 7.05 -12.60
CA GLN A 39 2.01 8.26 -13.39
C GLN A 39 1.56 9.45 -12.52
N HIS A 40 0.98 9.17 -11.35
CA HIS A 40 0.36 10.16 -10.49
C HIS A 40 0.84 10.03 -9.05
N ARG A 41 1.10 11.17 -8.40
CA ARG A 41 1.53 11.21 -6.99
C ARG A 41 0.44 10.80 -6.01
N ILE A 42 -0.83 11.00 -6.38
CA ILE A 42 -2.00 10.70 -5.54
C ILE A 42 -3.01 9.92 -6.38
N VAL A 43 -3.47 8.79 -5.85
CA VAL A 43 -4.51 7.95 -6.45
C VAL A 43 -5.59 7.70 -5.41
N THR A 44 -6.85 7.99 -5.74
CA THR A 44 -7.99 7.77 -4.86
C THR A 44 -8.75 6.53 -5.29
N LEU A 45 -8.88 5.53 -4.40
CA LEU A 45 -9.73 4.36 -4.63
C LEU A 45 -11.14 4.62 -4.07
N THR A 46 -12.14 4.58 -4.95
CA THR A 46 -13.54 4.78 -4.59
C THR A 46 -14.33 3.47 -4.70
N GLY A 47 -15.52 3.42 -4.09
CA GLY A 47 -16.39 2.24 -4.10
C GLY A 47 -17.10 2.02 -2.78
N VAL A 48 -18.10 1.14 -2.79
CA VAL A 48 -18.97 0.83 -1.64
C VAL A 48 -18.20 0.31 -0.42
N GLY A 49 -18.84 0.32 0.74
CA GLY A 49 -18.30 -0.28 1.96
C GLY A 49 -17.98 -1.77 1.77
N GLY A 50 -16.89 -2.25 2.36
CA GLY A 50 -16.55 -3.68 2.32
C GLY A 50 -15.99 -4.23 1.00
N VAL A 51 -15.95 -3.45 -0.10
CA VAL A 51 -15.48 -3.94 -1.42
C VAL A 51 -13.96 -4.26 -1.50
N GLY A 52 -13.21 -4.01 -0.44
CA GLY A 52 -11.78 -4.37 -0.37
C GLY A 52 -10.79 -3.29 -0.82
N LYS A 53 -11.20 -2.02 -0.95
CA LYS A 53 -10.32 -0.89 -1.37
C LYS A 53 -9.01 -0.82 -0.57
N THR A 54 -9.08 -0.95 0.75
CA THR A 54 -7.90 -0.92 1.62
C THR A 54 -6.98 -2.10 1.35
N ARG A 55 -7.52 -3.31 1.16
CA ARG A 55 -6.70 -4.49 0.81
C ARG A 55 -6.05 -4.33 -0.56
N LEU A 56 -6.77 -3.80 -1.54
CA LEU A 56 -6.24 -3.49 -2.87
C LEU A 56 -5.10 -2.48 -2.81
N ALA A 57 -5.25 -1.39 -2.04
CA ALA A 57 -4.20 -0.40 -1.84
C ALA A 57 -2.95 -1.01 -1.20
N VAL A 58 -3.11 -1.79 -0.13
CA VAL A 58 -1.99 -2.42 0.58
C VAL A 58 -1.28 -3.46 -0.31
N GLN A 59 -2.03 -4.28 -1.06
CA GLN A 59 -1.43 -5.22 -2.03
C GLN A 59 -0.63 -4.50 -3.10
N SER A 60 -1.20 -3.47 -3.71
CA SER A 60 -0.53 -2.69 -4.76
C SER A 60 0.73 -2.00 -4.22
N ALA A 61 0.70 -1.54 -2.97
CA ALA A 61 1.85 -0.92 -2.32
C ALA A 61 2.94 -1.95 -1.96
N ALA A 62 2.57 -3.16 -1.53
CA ALA A 62 3.51 -4.24 -1.26
C ALA A 62 4.26 -4.64 -2.54
N ASP A 63 3.55 -4.76 -3.67
CA ASP A 63 4.14 -5.09 -4.98
C ASP A 63 5.04 -3.96 -5.52
N LEU A 64 4.79 -2.71 -5.09
CA LEU A 64 5.59 -1.54 -5.44
C LEU A 64 6.76 -1.29 -4.49
N LEU A 65 6.88 -2.00 -3.37
CA LEU A 65 7.78 -1.65 -2.28
C LEU A 65 9.24 -1.53 -2.74
N SER A 66 9.69 -2.42 -3.61
CA SER A 66 11.06 -2.42 -4.16
C SER A 66 11.42 -1.16 -4.96
N ARG A 67 10.43 -0.39 -5.43
CA ARG A 67 10.65 0.89 -6.13
C ARG A 67 10.89 2.05 -5.16
N PHE A 68 10.49 1.90 -3.90
CA PHE A 68 10.52 2.96 -2.88
C PHE A 68 11.42 2.64 -1.68
N ALA A 69 11.96 1.43 -1.62
CA ALA A 69 12.93 1.00 -0.62
C ALA A 69 14.33 1.58 -0.85
#